data_AF-A0AAV9USS3-F1
#
_entry.id   AF-A0AAV9USS3-F1
#
_cell.length_a   1.000
_cell.length_b   1.000
_cell.length_c   1.000
_cell.angle_alpha   90.00
_cell.angle_beta   90.00
_cell.angle_gamma   90.00
#
_symmetry.space_group_name_H-M   'P 1'
#
loop_
_entity.id
_entity.type
_entity.pdbx_description
1 polymer ?
#
loop_
_entity_poly.entity_id
_entity_poly.type
_entity_poly.pdbx_seq_one_letter_code
_entity_poly.pdbx_strand_id
1 'polypeptide(L)'
;MQPFGDAWSQHHLAGVVVAGSVLSIVGSLYMILGFFFLRECRSFRHKLILGLAVSDLLLALNFFIPSLSMITGRGVTSPSNGNFCSASGFLMQLFFAQIDVWQITIALITLLMLSGPSMILKWTREHVWAVWVFPWLISLIAAFFGFGFWDYADVGGFCWLGSRNIRLYFNYIPRWIVIFACLVIYIAVYRLILHARRRAKIQKTYRGRGVDRAPQAQAASPTIYQESEKINPDEISSASTDSSRSGSATEFPQTMTVHDPAVAGQIHSATERAHEEAEQQKQVRKIAIQMISYPLAYAVLWTIPTIVMIIQVARGGEGVSIHVEGLAKMLLVFNGFVDAHVYGFNERTAMGWRQRIRPAGVDSDDEEAASAVVHEVVSKPEPTLKVANMA
;
A
#
# COMPACT_ATOMS: atom_id res chain seq x y z
N MET A 1 -41.45 7.42 20.47
CA MET A 1 -40.59 6.47 21.21
C MET A 1 -39.29 6.27 20.43
N GLN A 2 -38.18 5.92 21.08
CA GLN A 2 -37.05 5.31 20.34
C GLN A 2 -37.40 3.84 20.05
N PRO A 3 -37.06 3.28 18.86
CA PRO A 3 -37.03 1.83 18.70
C PRO A 3 -35.97 1.24 19.64
N PHE A 4 -36.16 -0.01 20.07
CA PHE A 4 -35.23 -0.71 20.98
C PHE A 4 -35.04 -0.07 22.36
N GLY A 5 -36.07 0.59 22.88
CA GLY A 5 -36.07 1.14 24.25
C GLY A 5 -36.18 0.10 25.38
N ASP A 6 -36.31 -1.18 25.05
CA ASP A 6 -36.35 -2.30 26.00
C ASP A 6 -34.94 -2.78 26.38
N ALA A 7 -34.78 -3.23 27.62
CA ALA A 7 -33.48 -3.65 28.16
C ALA A 7 -32.84 -4.82 27.38
N TRP A 8 -33.64 -5.75 26.85
CA TRP A 8 -33.12 -6.88 26.08
C TRP A 8 -32.44 -6.42 24.79
N SER A 9 -33.11 -5.57 24.01
CA SER A 9 -32.55 -5.03 22.77
C SER A 9 -31.31 -4.19 23.03
N GLN A 10 -31.30 -3.40 24.12
CA GLN A 10 -30.12 -2.65 24.57
C GLN A 10 -28.93 -3.57 24.87
N HIS A 11 -29.11 -4.60 25.70
CA HIS A 11 -28.05 -5.57 26.00
C HIS A 11 -27.55 -6.32 24.76
N HIS A 12 -28.45 -6.70 23.84
CA HIS A 12 -28.07 -7.35 22.58
C HIS A 12 -27.22 -6.43 21.69
N LEU A 13 -27.63 -5.17 21.50
CA LEU A 13 -26.89 -4.19 20.70
C LEU A 13 -25.52 -3.88 21.34
N ALA A 14 -25.46 -3.76 22.67
CA ALA A 14 -24.21 -3.59 23.41
C ALA A 14 -23.24 -4.77 23.24
N GLY A 15 -23.74 -6.02 23.33
CA GLY A 15 -22.93 -7.22 23.15
C GLY A 15 -22.27 -7.29 21.77
N VAL A 16 -23.01 -6.92 20.72
CA VAL A 16 -22.50 -6.84 19.34
C VAL A 16 -21.44 -5.74 19.18
N VAL A 17 -21.63 -4.57 19.81
CA VAL A 17 -20.62 -3.49 19.81
C VAL A 17 -19.37 -3.89 20.60
N VAL A 18 -19.50 -4.55 21.76
CA VAL A 18 -18.35 -5.09 22.49
C VAL A 18 -17.56 -6.07 21.63
N ALA A 19 -18.22 -7.04 20.99
CA ALA A 19 -17.55 -8.01 20.11
C ALA A 19 -16.79 -7.32 18.95
N GLY A 20 -17.41 -6.35 18.27
CA GLY A 20 -16.76 -5.55 17.23
C GLY A 20 -15.57 -4.73 17.76
N SER A 21 -15.72 -4.10 18.93
CA SER A 21 -14.66 -3.30 19.56
C SER A 21 -13.46 -4.13 20.01
N VAL A 22 -13.65 -5.35 20.52
CA VAL A 22 -12.55 -6.24 20.89
C VAL A 22 -11.74 -6.65 19.66
N LEU A 23 -12.39 -6.99 18.55
CA LEU A 23 -11.70 -7.31 17.28
C LEU A 23 -10.92 -6.09 16.75
N SER A 24 -11.51 -4.90 16.86
CA SER A 24 -10.89 -3.63 16.45
C SER A 24 -9.69 -3.23 17.34
N ILE A 25 -9.78 -3.44 18.65
CA ILE A 25 -8.68 -3.27 19.61
C ILE A 25 -7.54 -4.24 19.27
N VAL A 26 -7.83 -5.53 19.04
CA VAL A 26 -6.81 -6.54 18.70
C VAL A 26 -6.11 -6.21 17.37
N GLY A 27 -6.86 -5.78 16.35
CA GLY A 27 -6.28 -5.32 15.08
C GLY A 27 -5.38 -4.09 15.25
N SER A 28 -5.87 -3.07 15.94
CA SER A 28 -5.13 -1.83 16.21
C SER A 28 -3.86 -2.08 17.03
N LEU A 29 -3.93 -2.95 18.05
CA LEU A 29 -2.76 -3.36 18.83
C LEU A 29 -1.77 -4.15 17.98
N TYR A 30 -2.21 -5.08 17.12
CA TYR A 30 -1.30 -5.79 16.21
C TYR A 30 -0.50 -4.82 15.33
N MET A 31 -1.15 -3.78 14.80
CA MET A 31 -0.51 -2.71 14.03
C MET A 31 0.53 -1.93 14.84
N ILE A 32 0.14 -1.47 16.04
CA ILE A 32 0.98 -0.66 16.92
C ILE A 32 2.20 -1.46 17.40
N LEU A 33 1.97 -2.70 17.88
CA LEU A 33 3.03 -3.60 18.34
C LEU A 33 3.97 -3.98 17.18
N GLY A 34 3.44 -4.20 15.98
CA GLY A 34 4.25 -4.43 14.78
C GLY A 34 5.23 -3.29 14.46
N PHE A 35 4.80 -2.03 14.58
CA PHE A 35 5.67 -0.86 14.43
C PHE A 35 6.79 -0.80 15.50
N PHE A 36 6.46 -1.12 16.74
CA PHE A 36 7.42 -1.06 17.85
C PHE A 36 8.41 -2.24 17.84
N PHE A 37 8.00 -3.46 17.50
CA PHE A 37 8.89 -4.63 17.58
C PHE A 37 9.62 -4.98 16.27
N LEU A 38 9.07 -4.67 15.11
CA LEU A 38 9.68 -4.98 13.81
C LEU A 38 10.40 -3.74 13.25
N ARG A 39 11.66 -3.88 12.79
CA ARG A 39 12.44 -2.75 12.24
C ARG A 39 11.97 -2.38 10.83
N GLU A 40 11.48 -3.39 10.11
CA GLU A 40 10.94 -3.37 8.75
C GLU A 40 9.71 -2.45 8.67
N CYS A 41 8.93 -2.42 9.77
CA CYS A 41 7.69 -1.65 9.92
C CYS A 41 7.92 -0.19 10.33
N ARG A 42 9.15 0.36 10.27
CA ARG A 42 9.45 1.74 10.73
C ARG A 42 9.64 2.78 9.62
N SER A 43 9.40 2.40 8.36
CA SER A 43 9.47 3.35 7.23
C SER A 43 8.39 4.44 7.31
N PHE A 44 8.59 5.57 6.61
CA PHE A 44 7.72 6.75 6.70
C PHE A 44 6.21 6.44 6.54
N ARG A 45 5.83 5.54 5.63
CA ARG A 45 4.40 5.17 5.42
C ARG A 45 3.78 4.54 6.68
N HIS A 46 4.52 3.69 7.38
CA HIS A 46 4.07 3.11 8.64
C HIS A 46 3.94 4.16 9.75
N LYS A 47 4.74 5.24 9.74
CA LYS A 47 4.56 6.35 10.69
C LYS A 47 3.22 7.07 10.51
N LEU A 48 2.63 7.08 9.31
CA LEU A 48 1.28 7.61 9.09
C LEU A 48 0.21 6.61 9.55
N ILE A 49 0.35 5.34 9.12
CA ILE A 49 -0.57 4.25 9.47
C ILE A 49 -0.61 4.01 10.99
N LEU A 50 0.48 4.27 11.72
CA LEU A 50 0.52 4.23 13.19
C LEU A 50 -0.42 5.28 13.82
N GLY A 51 -0.49 6.50 13.28
CA GLY A 51 -1.34 7.56 13.81
C GLY A 51 -2.84 7.25 13.62
N LEU A 52 -3.16 6.67 12.46
CA LEU A 52 -4.44 6.08 12.13
C LEU A 52 -4.80 4.93 13.10
N ALA A 53 -3.94 3.91 13.25
CA ALA A 53 -4.19 2.78 14.16
C ALA A 53 -4.29 3.18 15.65
N VAL A 54 -3.59 4.24 16.09
CA VAL A 54 -3.80 4.83 17.43
C VAL A 54 -5.18 5.49 17.55
N SER A 55 -5.69 6.08 16.47
CA SER A 55 -7.03 6.68 16.42
C SER A 55 -8.13 5.61 16.43
N ASP A 56 -7.94 4.50 15.71
CA ASP A 56 -8.82 3.33 15.76
C ASP A 56 -8.86 2.68 17.15
N LEU A 57 -7.70 2.53 17.80
CA LEU A 57 -7.62 2.00 19.16
C LEU A 57 -8.42 2.86 20.15
N LEU A 58 -8.29 4.20 20.05
CA LEU A 58 -9.02 5.14 20.89
C LEU A 58 -10.53 5.16 20.58
N LEU A 59 -10.92 5.07 19.30
CA LEU A 59 -12.32 4.89 18.89
C LEU A 59 -12.90 3.61 19.51
N ALA A 60 -12.21 2.47 19.33
CA ALA A 60 -12.68 1.17 19.80
C ALA A 60 -12.77 1.09 21.32
N LEU A 61 -11.83 1.70 22.06
CA LEU A 61 -11.93 1.85 23.52
C LEU A 61 -13.14 2.72 23.94
N ASN A 62 -13.42 3.81 23.21
CA ASN A 62 -14.58 4.67 23.48
C ASN A 62 -15.93 4.00 23.14
N PHE A 63 -15.95 2.98 22.26
CA PHE A 63 -17.10 2.08 22.08
C PHE A 63 -17.19 1.03 23.20
N PHE A 64 -16.06 0.42 23.57
CA PHE A 64 -15.98 -0.68 24.52
C PHE A 64 -16.46 -0.28 25.92
N ILE A 65 -16.03 0.87 26.44
CA ILE A 65 -16.29 1.27 27.83
C ILE A 65 -17.80 1.51 28.10
N PRO A 66 -18.54 2.31 27.31
CA PRO A 66 -20.00 2.45 27.50
C PRO A 66 -20.75 1.14 27.30
N SER A 67 -20.41 0.37 26.25
CA SER A 67 -21.10 -0.88 25.94
C SER A 67 -20.93 -1.92 27.05
N LEU A 68 -19.72 -2.06 27.59
CA LEU A 68 -19.44 -2.94 28.74
C LEU A 68 -20.14 -2.45 30.01
N SER A 69 -20.21 -1.14 30.25
CA SER A 69 -20.97 -0.58 31.38
C SER A 69 -22.44 -0.99 31.28
N MET A 70 -23.05 -0.91 30.09
CA MET A 70 -24.44 -1.28 29.91
C MET A 70 -24.68 -2.79 30.02
N ILE A 71 -23.79 -3.64 29.52
CA ILE A 71 -23.86 -5.10 29.73
C ILE A 71 -23.75 -5.44 31.23
N THR A 72 -22.91 -4.74 31.99
CA THR A 72 -22.72 -4.96 33.44
C THR A 72 -23.79 -4.29 34.31
N GLY A 73 -24.91 -3.85 33.72
CA GLY A 73 -26.06 -3.28 34.45
C GLY A 73 -25.85 -1.85 34.96
N ARG A 74 -24.73 -1.20 34.62
CA ARG A 74 -24.44 0.20 34.96
C ARG A 74 -24.86 1.09 33.80
N GLY A 75 -26.12 1.53 33.84
CA GLY A 75 -26.71 2.39 32.81
C GLY A 75 -25.85 3.64 32.54
N VAL A 76 -25.55 3.87 31.25
CA VAL A 76 -24.63 4.92 30.77
C VAL A 76 -25.11 6.32 31.17
N THR A 77 -26.44 6.49 31.27
CA THR A 77 -27.14 7.74 31.64
C THR A 77 -27.49 7.81 33.15
N SER A 78 -26.82 7.03 34.01
CA SER A 78 -27.04 7.06 35.47
C SER A 78 -26.85 8.48 36.04
N PRO A 79 -27.73 8.96 36.95
CA PRO A 79 -27.59 10.27 37.60
C PRO A 79 -26.24 10.48 38.30
N SER A 80 -25.56 9.40 38.72
CA SER A 80 -24.22 9.46 39.31
C SER A 80 -23.12 9.92 38.36
N ASN A 81 -23.34 9.83 37.04
CA ASN A 81 -22.33 10.01 35.98
C ASN A 81 -22.82 10.97 34.88
N GLY A 82 -23.58 12.03 35.22
CA GLY A 82 -24.30 12.87 34.24
C GLY A 82 -23.48 13.37 33.03
N ASN A 83 -22.18 13.62 33.20
CA ASN A 83 -21.30 14.10 32.12
C ASN A 83 -20.65 12.99 31.27
N PHE A 84 -20.74 11.71 31.68
CA PHE A 84 -20.04 10.60 31.02
C PHE A 84 -20.51 10.38 29.56
N CYS A 85 -21.83 10.42 29.34
CA CYS A 85 -22.40 10.26 28.01
C CYS A 85 -21.97 11.37 27.05
N SER A 86 -21.96 12.63 27.50
CA SER A 86 -21.49 13.77 26.71
C SER A 86 -19.99 13.72 26.44
N ALA A 87 -19.18 13.30 27.40
CA ALA A 87 -17.74 13.11 27.21
C ALA A 87 -17.43 12.00 26.20
N SER A 88 -18.08 10.83 26.32
CA SER A 88 -17.92 9.73 25.37
C SER A 88 -18.45 10.09 23.98
N GLY A 89 -19.56 10.83 23.88
CA GLY A 89 -20.11 11.34 22.62
C GLY A 89 -19.19 12.37 21.93
N PHE A 90 -18.55 13.26 22.70
CA PHE A 90 -17.51 14.17 22.19
C PHE A 90 -16.31 13.40 21.66
N LEU A 91 -15.79 12.43 22.42
CA LEU A 91 -14.69 11.57 21.98
C LEU A 91 -15.06 10.74 20.74
N MET A 92 -16.32 10.32 20.62
CA MET A 92 -16.83 9.64 19.42
C MET A 92 -16.76 10.56 18.19
N GLN A 93 -17.17 11.82 18.35
CA GLN A 93 -17.09 12.82 17.29
C GLN A 93 -15.64 13.17 16.90
N LEU A 94 -14.75 13.24 17.90
CA LEU A 94 -13.31 13.47 17.71
C LEU A 94 -12.66 12.33 16.94
N PHE A 95 -12.80 11.08 17.39
CA PHE A 95 -12.09 9.95 16.77
C PHE A 95 -12.66 9.57 15.41
N PHE A 96 -13.96 9.76 15.15
CA PHE A 96 -14.50 9.60 13.80
C PHE A 96 -13.93 10.65 12.83
N ALA A 97 -13.83 11.93 13.23
CA ALA A 97 -13.16 12.95 12.42
C ALA A 97 -11.67 12.65 12.23
N GLN A 98 -10.99 12.16 13.28
CA GLN A 98 -9.58 11.79 13.26
C GLN A 98 -9.26 10.76 12.16
N ILE A 99 -10.07 9.70 12.06
CA ILE A 99 -9.93 8.67 11.03
C ILE A 99 -10.15 9.26 9.62
N ASP A 100 -11.14 10.13 9.44
CA ASP A 100 -11.43 10.76 8.15
C ASP A 100 -10.29 11.69 7.68
N VAL A 101 -9.72 12.48 8.59
CA VAL A 101 -8.58 13.36 8.27
C VAL A 101 -7.31 12.54 8.03
N TRP A 102 -7.07 11.45 8.77
CA TRP A 102 -5.98 10.50 8.47
C TRP A 102 -6.15 9.86 7.09
N GLN A 103 -7.36 9.40 6.75
CA GLN A 103 -7.69 8.79 5.47
C GLN A 103 -7.39 9.73 4.29
N ILE A 104 -7.78 11.01 4.36
CA ILE A 104 -7.38 12.02 3.34
C ILE A 104 -5.87 12.28 3.36
N THR A 105 -5.27 12.44 4.55
CA THR A 105 -3.84 12.76 4.70
C THR A 105 -2.94 11.68 4.09
N ILE A 106 -3.27 10.40 4.31
CA ILE A 106 -2.55 9.25 3.74
C ILE A 106 -2.72 9.21 2.20
N ALA A 107 -3.92 9.52 1.68
CA ALA A 107 -4.16 9.57 0.24
C ALA A 107 -3.38 10.71 -0.45
N LEU A 108 -3.43 11.93 0.12
CA LEU A 108 -2.70 13.10 -0.40
C LEU A 108 -1.19 12.91 -0.34
N ILE A 109 -0.65 12.40 0.77
CA ILE A 109 0.80 12.14 0.87
C ILE A 109 1.22 11.00 -0.05
N THR A 110 0.37 10.00 -0.30
CA THR A 110 0.61 8.98 -1.33
C THR A 110 0.72 9.60 -2.72
N LEU A 111 -0.19 10.53 -3.08
CA LEU A 111 -0.11 11.26 -4.35
C LEU A 111 1.15 12.11 -4.45
N LEU A 112 1.49 12.88 -3.40
CA LEU A 112 2.71 13.69 -3.34
C LEU A 112 4.00 12.83 -3.40
N MET A 113 4.00 11.61 -2.86
CA MET A 113 5.14 10.69 -2.94
C MET A 113 5.41 10.17 -4.36
N LEU A 114 4.42 10.19 -5.26
CA LEU A 114 4.57 9.70 -6.63
C LEU A 114 4.56 10.81 -7.70
N SER A 115 4.06 12.00 -7.38
CA SER A 115 3.91 13.12 -8.33
C SER A 115 4.48 14.46 -7.85
N GLY A 116 4.80 14.58 -6.57
CA GLY A 116 5.12 15.85 -5.94
C GLY A 116 6.54 16.34 -6.20
N PRO A 117 6.77 17.67 -6.18
CA PRO A 117 8.11 18.26 -6.17
C PRO A 117 8.97 17.70 -5.03
N SER A 118 10.25 17.44 -5.32
CA SER A 118 11.21 16.86 -4.37
C SER A 118 11.38 17.70 -3.09
N MET A 119 11.20 19.02 -3.17
CA MET A 119 11.22 19.94 -2.01
C MET A 119 10.10 19.65 -1.01
N ILE A 120 8.86 19.47 -1.48
CA ILE A 120 7.70 19.14 -0.61
C ILE A 120 7.90 17.75 0.00
N LEU A 121 8.39 16.79 -0.79
CA LEU A 121 8.64 15.42 -0.37
C LEU A 121 9.75 15.33 0.71
N LYS A 122 10.78 16.18 0.63
CA LYS A 122 11.78 16.39 1.69
C LYS A 122 11.16 17.00 2.95
N TRP A 123 10.51 18.16 2.83
CA TRP A 123 9.92 18.87 3.95
C TRP A 123 8.95 17.98 4.75
N THR A 124 8.06 17.27 4.07
CA THR A 124 7.10 16.31 4.67
C THR A 124 7.79 15.14 5.37
N ARG A 125 8.97 14.70 4.91
CA ARG A 125 9.77 13.64 5.54
C ARG A 125 10.51 14.13 6.78
N GLU A 126 10.92 15.40 6.80
CA GLU A 126 11.59 16.05 7.93
C GLU A 126 10.57 16.41 9.03
N HIS A 127 9.43 16.99 8.64
CA HIS A 127 8.40 17.52 9.52
C HIS A 127 7.26 16.52 9.81
N VAL A 128 7.62 15.24 10.05
CA VAL A 128 6.63 14.17 10.33
C VAL A 128 5.73 14.51 11.53
N TRP A 129 6.26 15.25 12.50
CA TRP A 129 5.51 15.73 13.67
C TRP A 129 4.36 16.68 13.29
N ALA A 130 4.55 17.55 12.29
CA ALA A 130 3.51 18.47 11.83
C ALA A 130 2.40 17.71 11.08
N VAL A 131 2.78 16.67 10.32
CA VAL A 131 1.84 15.73 9.69
C VAL A 131 1.05 14.93 10.72
N TRP A 132 1.60 14.70 11.92
CA TRP A 132 0.87 14.11 13.06
C TRP A 132 -0.05 15.10 13.77
N VAL A 133 0.40 16.33 14.01
CA VAL A 133 -0.40 17.37 14.67
C VAL A 133 -1.61 17.80 13.82
N PHE A 134 -1.47 17.82 12.49
CA PHE A 134 -2.53 18.29 11.58
C PHE A 134 -3.87 17.51 11.73
N PRO A 135 -3.93 16.16 11.65
CA PRO A 135 -5.17 15.43 11.88
C PRO A 135 -5.78 15.67 13.26
N TRP A 136 -4.97 15.72 14.32
CA TRP A 136 -5.44 16.02 15.67
C TRP A 136 -6.06 17.42 15.78
N LEU A 137 -5.43 18.44 15.21
CA LEU A 137 -5.92 19.82 15.27
C LEU A 137 -7.26 19.99 14.53
N ILE A 138 -7.35 19.49 13.28
CA ILE A 138 -8.57 19.61 12.46
C ILE A 138 -9.75 18.85 13.11
N SER A 139 -9.49 17.65 13.63
CA SER A 139 -10.53 16.80 14.24
C SER A 139 -11.01 17.34 15.58
N LEU A 140 -10.11 17.97 16.35
CA LEU A 140 -10.46 18.66 17.59
C LEU A 140 -11.34 19.89 17.32
N ILE A 141 -11.04 20.68 16.28
CA ILE A 141 -11.90 21.79 15.84
C ILE A 141 -13.28 21.27 15.41
N ALA A 142 -13.35 20.19 14.64
CA ALA A 142 -14.61 19.57 14.23
C ALA A 142 -15.43 19.02 15.41
N ALA A 143 -14.77 18.43 16.42
CA ALA A 143 -15.43 17.93 17.63
C ALA A 143 -15.99 19.05 18.50
N PHE A 144 -15.23 20.15 18.70
CA PHE A 144 -15.73 21.32 19.43
C PHE A 144 -16.87 22.04 18.71
N PHE A 145 -16.85 22.09 17.37
CA PHE A 145 -17.97 22.59 16.59
C PHE A 145 -19.24 21.74 16.77
N GLY A 146 -19.12 20.45 17.07
CA GLY A 146 -20.29 19.63 17.47
C GLY A 146 -20.75 19.89 18.90
N PHE A 147 -19.80 19.95 19.84
CA PHE A 147 -20.09 20.10 21.28
C PHE A 147 -20.83 21.39 21.62
N GLY A 148 -20.53 22.50 20.92
CA GLY A 148 -21.16 23.79 21.18
C GLY A 148 -22.61 23.93 20.71
N PHE A 149 -23.16 22.97 19.96
CA PHE A 149 -24.44 23.11 19.27
C PHE A 149 -25.44 21.96 19.45
N TRP A 150 -25.00 20.75 19.82
CA TRP A 150 -25.85 19.55 19.77
C TRP A 150 -25.72 18.63 20.99
N ASP A 151 -26.86 18.12 21.46
CA ASP A 151 -26.91 17.16 22.57
C ASP A 151 -26.40 15.77 22.20
N TYR A 152 -25.70 15.14 23.15
CA TYR A 152 -25.30 13.75 23.10
C TYR A 152 -26.27 12.88 23.92
N ALA A 153 -26.60 11.70 23.40
CA ALA A 153 -27.47 10.73 24.05
C ALA A 153 -26.98 9.30 23.77
N ASP A 154 -27.45 8.33 24.55
CA ASP A 154 -27.31 6.92 24.21
C ASP A 154 -28.05 6.64 22.89
N VAL A 155 -27.34 6.04 21.94
CA VAL A 155 -27.88 5.61 20.63
C VAL A 155 -28.01 4.09 20.53
N GLY A 156 -27.95 3.41 21.67
CA GLY A 156 -28.18 1.99 21.86
C GLY A 156 -26.88 1.19 21.90
N GLY A 157 -26.13 1.35 22.98
CA GLY A 157 -24.82 0.71 23.24
C GLY A 157 -23.71 1.69 23.59
N PHE A 158 -23.81 2.93 23.10
CA PHE A 158 -22.79 3.96 23.21
C PHE A 158 -23.42 5.34 23.06
N CYS A 159 -22.73 6.37 23.53
CA CYS A 159 -23.20 7.75 23.39
C CYS A 159 -22.67 8.42 22.12
N TRP A 160 -23.55 9.14 21.43
CA TRP A 160 -23.26 9.94 20.24
C TRP A 160 -24.30 11.05 20.09
N LEU A 161 -24.25 11.85 19.01
CA LEU A 161 -25.21 12.93 18.76
C LEU A 161 -26.65 12.39 18.73
N GLY A 162 -27.54 12.91 19.56
CA GLY A 162 -28.87 12.31 19.78
C GLY A 162 -29.78 12.32 18.54
N SER A 163 -29.72 13.38 17.73
CA SER A 163 -30.55 13.56 16.54
C SER A 163 -30.04 12.76 15.33
N ARG A 164 -30.90 11.91 14.76
CA ARG A 164 -30.62 11.12 13.54
C ARG A 164 -30.21 12.00 12.35
N ASN A 165 -30.92 13.12 12.17
CA ASN A 165 -30.68 14.05 11.06
C ASN A 165 -29.29 14.68 11.19
N ILE A 166 -28.90 15.08 12.40
CA ILE A 166 -27.58 15.69 12.66
C ILE A 166 -26.48 14.65 12.47
N ARG A 167 -26.67 13.39 12.90
CA ARG A 167 -25.76 12.29 12.55
C ARG A 167 -25.58 12.15 11.03
N LEU A 168 -26.69 12.09 10.27
CA LEU A 168 -26.65 11.96 8.81
C LEU A 168 -25.88 13.13 8.14
N TYR A 169 -26.22 14.38 8.48
CA TYR A 169 -25.64 15.57 7.84
C TYR A 169 -24.21 15.90 8.27
N PHE A 170 -23.84 15.70 9.54
CA PHE A 170 -22.53 16.11 10.07
C PHE A 170 -21.51 14.97 10.24
N ASN A 171 -21.91 13.71 10.10
CA ASN A 171 -20.97 12.56 10.12
C ASN A 171 -21.02 11.75 8.84
N TYR A 172 -22.18 11.21 8.46
CA TYR A 172 -22.26 10.28 7.32
C TYR A 172 -21.97 10.97 5.98
N ILE A 173 -22.58 12.13 5.70
CA ILE A 173 -22.37 12.84 4.43
C ILE A 173 -20.90 13.32 4.26
N PRO A 174 -20.26 13.99 5.25
CA PRO A 174 -18.84 14.34 5.18
C PRO A 174 -17.93 13.12 4.95
N ARG A 175 -18.23 11.99 5.61
CA ARG A 175 -17.49 10.74 5.43
C ARG A 175 -17.61 10.15 4.01
N TRP A 176 -18.77 10.26 3.36
CA TRP A 176 -18.88 9.88 1.95
C TRP A 176 -18.10 10.82 1.03
N ILE A 177 -18.08 12.12 1.31
CA ILE A 177 -17.23 13.07 0.58
C ILE A 177 -15.74 12.69 0.74
N VAL A 178 -15.29 12.33 1.96
CA VAL A 178 -13.95 11.81 2.26
C VAL A 178 -13.63 10.53 1.45
N ILE A 179 -14.53 9.54 1.46
CA ILE A 179 -14.39 8.27 0.74
C ILE A 179 -14.27 8.52 -0.78
N PHE A 180 -15.16 9.34 -1.36
CA PHE A 180 -15.11 9.65 -2.80
C PHE A 180 -13.87 10.46 -3.18
N ALA A 181 -13.46 11.45 -2.37
CA ALA A 181 -12.23 12.21 -2.60
C ALA A 181 -11.00 11.30 -2.59
N CYS A 182 -10.92 10.36 -1.63
CA CYS A 182 -9.85 9.38 -1.57
C CYS A 182 -9.89 8.45 -2.79
N LEU A 183 -11.06 7.94 -3.19
CA LEU A 183 -11.21 7.10 -4.39
C LEU A 183 -10.68 7.82 -5.65
N VAL A 184 -11.01 9.10 -5.85
CA VAL A 184 -10.49 9.92 -6.95
C VAL A 184 -8.96 10.07 -6.87
N ILE A 185 -8.41 10.35 -5.69
CA ILE A 185 -6.95 10.45 -5.48
C ILE A 185 -6.25 9.13 -5.82
N TYR A 186 -6.74 7.99 -5.34
CA TYR A 186 -6.14 6.68 -5.62
C TYR A 186 -6.30 6.25 -7.08
N ILE A 187 -7.38 6.64 -7.76
CA ILE A 187 -7.50 6.48 -9.23
C ILE A 187 -6.44 7.33 -9.95
N ALA A 188 -6.18 8.56 -9.51
CA ALA A 188 -5.14 9.42 -10.09
C ALA A 188 -3.72 8.84 -9.85
N VAL A 189 -3.43 8.37 -8.65
CA VAL A 189 -2.20 7.63 -8.29
C VAL A 189 -2.01 6.43 -9.23
N TYR A 190 -3.04 5.60 -9.39
CA TYR A 190 -2.99 4.43 -10.27
C TYR A 190 -2.78 4.79 -11.75
N ARG A 191 -3.48 5.82 -12.25
CA ARG A 191 -3.26 6.37 -13.61
C ARG A 191 -1.81 6.78 -13.79
N LEU A 192 -1.24 7.52 -12.84
CA LEU A 192 0.13 8.02 -12.91
C LEU A 192 1.16 6.87 -12.90
N ILE A 193 0.97 5.84 -12.07
CA ILE A 193 1.78 4.61 -12.08
C ILE A 193 1.71 3.94 -13.47
N LEU A 194 0.52 3.82 -14.06
CA LEU A 194 0.37 3.26 -15.41
C LEU A 194 1.06 4.13 -16.49
N HIS A 195 0.96 5.46 -16.41
CA HIS A 195 1.63 6.36 -17.35
C HIS A 195 3.16 6.27 -17.24
N ALA A 196 3.72 6.24 -16.02
CA ALA A 196 5.15 6.03 -15.79
C ALA A 196 5.62 4.68 -16.36
N ARG A 197 4.88 3.59 -16.10
CA ARG A 197 5.19 2.26 -16.66
C ARG A 197 5.07 2.19 -18.17
N ARG A 198 4.11 2.90 -18.79
CA ARG A 198 4.01 3.01 -20.26
C ARG A 198 5.23 3.72 -20.85
N ARG A 199 5.65 4.86 -20.27
CA ARG A 199 6.87 5.58 -20.69
C ARG A 199 8.13 4.70 -20.56
N ALA A 200 8.30 4.01 -19.43
CA ALA A 200 9.44 3.11 -19.21
C ALA A 200 9.49 1.94 -20.21
N LYS A 201 8.34 1.34 -20.56
CA LYS A 201 8.27 0.31 -21.61
C LYS A 201 8.65 0.87 -22.99
N ILE A 202 8.09 2.02 -23.38
CA ILE A 202 8.39 2.67 -24.66
C ILE A 202 9.89 2.98 -24.78
N GLN A 203 10.49 3.56 -23.74
CA GLN A 203 11.93 3.88 -23.74
C GLN A 203 12.80 2.62 -23.93
N LYS A 204 12.42 1.49 -23.33
CA LYS A 204 13.12 0.20 -23.52
C LYS A 204 12.96 -0.35 -24.93
N THR A 205 11.77 -0.27 -25.53
CA THR A 205 11.55 -0.67 -26.94
C THR A 205 12.40 0.15 -27.91
N TYR A 206 12.52 1.47 -27.69
CA TYR A 206 13.41 2.32 -28.48
C TYR A 206 14.90 1.98 -28.25
N ARG A 207 15.31 1.71 -27.00
CA ARG A 207 16.71 1.42 -26.68
C ARG A 207 17.18 0.08 -27.22
N GLY A 208 16.35 -0.98 -27.16
CA GLY A 208 16.65 -2.29 -27.75
C GLY A 208 16.82 -2.20 -29.28
N ARG A 209 15.84 -1.62 -29.98
CA ARG A 209 15.87 -1.40 -31.43
C ARG A 209 17.06 -0.52 -31.90
N GLY A 210 17.66 0.25 -31.00
CA GLY A 210 18.88 1.01 -31.28
C GLY A 210 20.16 0.15 -31.31
N VAL A 211 20.19 -0.97 -30.58
CA VAL A 211 21.32 -1.92 -30.58
C VAL A 211 21.27 -2.80 -31.82
N ASP A 212 20.09 -3.33 -32.16
CA ASP A 212 19.85 -4.17 -33.36
C ASP A 212 20.13 -3.45 -34.69
N ARG A 213 20.33 -2.11 -34.65
CA ARG A 213 20.47 -1.25 -35.84
C ARG A 213 21.74 -0.41 -35.86
N ALA A 214 22.74 -0.74 -35.03
CA ALA A 214 24.11 -0.33 -35.32
C ALA A 214 24.57 -1.05 -36.60
N PRO A 215 24.89 -0.36 -37.70
CA PRO A 215 25.47 -1.02 -38.85
C PRO A 215 26.81 -1.63 -38.44
N GLN A 216 27.09 -2.85 -38.89
CA GLN A 216 28.48 -3.30 -38.95
C GLN A 216 29.20 -2.37 -39.94
N ALA A 217 29.90 -1.37 -39.41
CA ALA A 217 30.92 -0.64 -40.14
C ALA A 217 32.06 -1.61 -40.43
N GLN A 218 31.91 -2.42 -41.48
CA GLN A 218 32.95 -3.29 -41.99
C GLN A 218 34.18 -2.43 -42.27
N ALA A 219 35.31 -2.79 -41.66
CA ALA A 219 36.57 -2.09 -41.82
C ALA A 219 37.19 -2.41 -43.20
N ALA A 220 36.55 -1.91 -44.26
CA ALA A 220 37.07 -1.93 -45.61
C ALA A 220 38.24 -0.93 -45.70
N SER A 221 39.47 -1.44 -45.62
CA SER A 221 40.67 -0.63 -45.86
C SER A 221 40.61 0.02 -47.25
N PRO A 222 40.88 1.33 -47.37
CA PRO A 222 40.99 1.97 -48.67
C PRO A 222 42.33 1.59 -49.31
N THR A 223 42.32 0.57 -50.18
CA THR A 223 43.47 0.27 -51.04
C THR A 223 43.69 1.44 -52.00
N ILE A 224 44.75 2.21 -51.77
CA ILE A 224 45.18 3.26 -52.69
C ILE A 224 45.77 2.59 -53.93
N TYR A 225 45.09 2.72 -55.07
CA TYR A 225 45.69 2.46 -56.37
C TYR A 225 46.57 3.64 -56.75
N GLN A 226 47.85 3.38 -56.99
CA GLN A 226 48.75 4.34 -57.63
C GLN A 226 49.47 3.64 -58.78
N GLU A 227 49.05 3.98 -59.99
CA GLU A 227 49.54 3.38 -61.23
C GLU A 227 50.83 4.09 -61.68
N SER A 228 51.93 3.35 -61.80
CA SER A 228 53.18 3.83 -62.38
C SER A 228 53.97 2.68 -63.01
N GLU A 229 53.72 2.49 -64.29
CA GLU A 229 54.56 1.80 -65.28
C GLU A 229 56.07 1.72 -64.95
N LYS A 230 56.64 0.49 -64.98
CA LYS A 230 57.90 0.16 -65.68
C LYS A 230 58.30 -1.33 -65.65
N ILE A 231 58.45 -1.88 -66.87
CA ILE A 231 59.59 -2.69 -67.36
C ILE A 231 59.99 -3.97 -66.56
N ASN A 232 59.75 -5.12 -67.21
CA ASN A 232 60.32 -6.46 -66.97
C ASN A 232 61.84 -6.49 -67.33
N PRO A 233 62.68 -7.52 -67.00
CA PRO A 233 62.32 -8.91 -66.64
C PRO A 233 63.17 -9.59 -65.52
N ASP A 234 62.80 -10.83 -65.15
CA ASP A 234 63.60 -12.07 -65.33
C ASP A 234 63.30 -13.22 -64.32
N GLU A 235 63.80 -14.42 -64.67
CA GLU A 235 63.95 -15.67 -63.88
C GLU A 235 62.72 -16.54 -63.48
N ILE A 236 62.29 -17.35 -64.45
CA ILE A 236 62.49 -18.83 -64.48
C ILE A 236 61.76 -19.74 -63.43
N SER A 237 60.89 -20.61 -63.98
CA SER A 237 60.44 -21.93 -63.48
C SER A 237 59.56 -22.00 -62.20
N SER A 238 58.76 -23.06 -61.98
CA SER A 238 58.56 -24.31 -62.75
C SER A 238 57.12 -24.84 -62.74
N ALA A 239 56.88 -25.86 -63.56
CA ALA A 239 55.72 -26.74 -63.68
C ALA A 239 55.08 -27.24 -62.34
N SER A 240 53.85 -27.77 -62.27
CA SER A 240 52.97 -28.30 -63.34
C SER A 240 51.47 -28.38 -62.97
N THR A 241 50.64 -28.66 -63.99
CA THR A 241 49.47 -29.59 -64.03
C THR A 241 49.63 -30.86 -63.16
N ASP A 242 48.64 -31.70 -62.80
CA ASP A 242 47.19 -31.87 -63.08
C ASP A 242 46.58 -32.80 -61.97
N SER A 243 45.30 -33.22 -61.83
CA SER A 243 43.99 -33.00 -62.50
C SER A 243 42.84 -33.39 -61.53
N SER A 244 41.59 -33.49 -62.02
CA SER A 244 40.48 -34.42 -61.59
C SER A 244 40.08 -34.50 -60.11
N ARG A 245 38.86 -34.15 -59.65
CA ARG A 245 37.47 -34.56 -60.01
C ARG A 245 36.97 -35.90 -59.40
N SER A 246 36.16 -35.75 -58.34
CA SER A 246 35.01 -36.61 -57.92
C SER A 246 35.25 -37.95 -57.21
N GLY A 247 34.71 -38.10 -55.99
CA GLY A 247 34.82 -39.31 -55.15
C GLY A 247 33.84 -39.43 -53.96
N SER A 248 32.56 -39.10 -54.17
CA SER A 248 31.36 -39.49 -53.39
C SER A 248 31.49 -40.23 -52.04
N ALA A 249 31.03 -39.61 -50.93
CA ALA A 249 30.22 -40.28 -49.89
C ALA A 249 29.41 -39.26 -49.04
N THR A 250 28.24 -39.68 -48.55
CA THR A 250 27.20 -38.91 -47.85
C THR A 250 27.47 -38.63 -46.37
N GLU A 251 27.01 -37.47 -45.87
CA GLU A 251 26.20 -37.42 -44.62
C GLU A 251 25.29 -36.16 -44.55
N PHE A 252 24.32 -36.17 -43.63
CA PHE A 252 23.27 -35.13 -43.48
C PHE A 252 23.67 -34.00 -42.49
N PRO A 253 23.03 -32.82 -42.54
CA PRO A 253 23.52 -31.63 -41.82
C PRO A 253 23.29 -31.71 -40.31
N GLN A 254 24.38 -31.64 -39.54
CA GLN A 254 24.30 -31.45 -38.10
C GLN A 254 23.90 -30.00 -37.76
N THR A 255 23.08 -29.85 -36.72
CA THR A 255 22.68 -28.55 -36.18
C THR A 255 23.89 -27.73 -35.74
N MET A 256 24.04 -26.53 -36.31
CA MET A 256 25.06 -25.56 -35.90
C MET A 256 24.72 -25.00 -34.50
N THR A 257 25.07 -25.74 -33.46
CA THR A 257 25.03 -25.28 -32.07
C THR A 257 26.06 -24.18 -31.89
N VAL A 258 25.59 -22.94 -31.68
CA VAL A 258 26.45 -21.77 -31.48
C VAL A 258 27.08 -21.84 -30.08
N HIS A 259 28.17 -22.59 -29.97
CA HIS A 259 29.03 -22.66 -28.80
C HIS A 259 29.93 -21.41 -28.71
N ASP A 260 29.31 -20.25 -28.51
CA ASP A 260 30.02 -19.03 -28.12
C ASP A 260 29.67 -18.67 -26.67
N PRO A 261 30.58 -18.89 -25.71
CA PRO A 261 30.30 -18.66 -24.29
C PRO A 261 30.09 -17.18 -23.95
N ALA A 262 30.59 -16.25 -24.76
CA ALA A 262 30.34 -14.82 -24.57
C ALA A 262 28.86 -14.47 -24.84
N VAL A 263 28.28 -15.07 -25.89
CA VAL A 263 26.86 -14.92 -26.22
C VAL A 263 25.97 -15.55 -25.15
N ALA A 264 26.34 -16.74 -24.63
CA ALA A 264 25.61 -17.38 -23.54
C ALA A 264 25.59 -16.51 -22.26
N GLY A 265 26.72 -15.91 -21.87
CA GLY A 265 26.80 -15.00 -20.72
C GLY A 265 26.00 -13.70 -20.91
N GLN A 266 25.94 -13.17 -22.13
CA GLN A 266 25.09 -12.02 -22.47
C GLN A 266 23.60 -12.37 -22.38
N ILE A 267 23.18 -13.54 -22.87
CA ILE A 267 21.80 -14.02 -22.75
C ILE A 267 21.41 -14.25 -21.28
N HIS A 268 22.29 -14.84 -20.47
CA HIS A 268 22.02 -15.09 -19.05
C HIS A 268 21.82 -13.78 -18.29
N SER A 269 22.76 -12.83 -18.42
CA SER A 269 22.68 -11.52 -17.75
C SER A 269 21.58 -10.60 -18.29
N ALA A 270 21.16 -10.76 -19.55
CA ALA A 270 19.95 -10.10 -20.08
C ALA A 270 18.66 -10.71 -19.50
N THR A 271 18.61 -12.03 -19.34
CA THR A 271 17.46 -12.76 -18.76
C THR A 271 17.31 -12.45 -17.28
N GLU A 272 18.41 -12.38 -16.54
CA GLU A 272 18.47 -12.02 -15.12
C GLU A 272 17.92 -10.60 -14.88
N ARG A 273 18.40 -9.60 -15.64
CA ARG A 273 17.84 -8.24 -15.61
C ARG A 273 16.37 -8.19 -16.01
N ALA A 274 15.95 -8.97 -17.02
CA ALA A 274 14.55 -9.05 -17.40
C ALA A 274 13.67 -9.66 -16.30
N HIS A 275 14.22 -10.60 -15.50
CA HIS A 275 13.57 -11.17 -14.33
C HIS A 275 13.47 -10.14 -13.18
N GLU A 276 14.55 -9.44 -12.84
CA GLU A 276 14.55 -8.34 -11.86
C GLU A 276 13.52 -7.24 -12.22
N GLU A 277 13.45 -6.85 -13.50
CA GLU A 277 12.50 -5.86 -13.99
C GLU A 277 11.04 -6.36 -14.01
N ALA A 278 10.84 -7.67 -14.13
CA ALA A 278 9.52 -8.30 -13.99
C ALA A 278 9.11 -8.36 -12.51
N GLU A 279 10.02 -8.78 -11.62
CA GLU A 279 9.88 -8.73 -10.15
C GLU A 279 9.52 -7.32 -9.67
N GLN A 280 10.31 -6.31 -10.03
CA GLN A 280 10.07 -4.93 -9.65
C GLN A 280 8.71 -4.42 -10.18
N GLN A 281 8.30 -4.83 -11.38
CA GLN A 281 6.97 -4.53 -11.91
C GLN A 281 5.83 -5.29 -11.21
N LYS A 282 6.05 -6.51 -10.72
CA LYS A 282 5.08 -7.24 -9.86
C LYS A 282 4.95 -6.52 -8.53
N GLN A 283 6.06 -6.13 -7.88
CA GLN A 283 6.06 -5.42 -6.60
C GLN A 283 5.36 -4.06 -6.70
N VAL A 284 5.67 -3.24 -7.72
CA VAL A 284 4.97 -1.97 -7.97
C VAL A 284 3.48 -2.18 -8.25
N ARG A 285 3.08 -3.26 -8.95
CA ARG A 285 1.66 -3.61 -9.13
C ARG A 285 1.00 -4.01 -7.80
N LYS A 286 1.67 -4.81 -6.96
CA LYS A 286 1.18 -5.25 -5.64
C LYS A 286 0.92 -4.05 -4.74
N ILE A 287 1.88 -3.12 -4.65
CA ILE A 287 1.76 -1.86 -3.91
C ILE A 287 0.61 -1.00 -4.44
N ALA A 288 0.49 -0.83 -5.76
CA ALA A 288 -0.56 -0.01 -6.37
C ALA A 288 -1.97 -0.57 -6.14
N ILE A 289 -2.14 -1.89 -6.14
CA ILE A 289 -3.43 -2.55 -5.87
C ILE A 289 -3.76 -2.48 -4.37
N GLN A 290 -2.78 -2.73 -3.50
CA GLN A 290 -2.93 -2.61 -2.04
C GLN A 290 -3.29 -1.18 -1.59
N MET A 291 -2.92 -0.17 -2.39
CA MET A 291 -3.33 1.22 -2.18
C MET A 291 -4.80 1.48 -2.59
N ILE A 292 -5.30 0.86 -3.65
CA ILE A 292 -6.71 0.99 -4.09
C ILE A 292 -7.67 0.20 -3.20
N SER A 293 -7.26 -0.92 -2.60
CA SER A 293 -8.13 -1.73 -1.73
C SER A 293 -8.62 -0.99 -0.48
N TYR A 294 -7.89 0.03 -0.03
CA TYR A 294 -8.18 0.71 1.24
C TYR A 294 -9.47 1.57 1.21
N PRO A 295 -9.65 2.59 0.32
CA PRO A 295 -10.93 3.31 0.22
C PRO A 295 -12.11 2.41 -0.15
N LEU A 296 -11.85 1.32 -0.90
CA LEU A 296 -12.89 0.37 -1.30
C LEU A 296 -13.41 -0.44 -0.09
N ALA A 297 -12.51 -0.88 0.79
CA ALA A 297 -12.89 -1.54 2.03
C ALA A 297 -13.70 -0.59 2.95
N TYR A 298 -13.30 0.68 3.05
CA TYR A 298 -14.05 1.70 3.79
C TYR A 298 -15.43 1.98 3.20
N ALA A 299 -15.54 2.11 1.88
CA ALA A 299 -16.83 2.27 1.21
C ALA A 299 -17.77 1.09 1.52
N VAL A 300 -17.29 -0.15 1.47
CA VAL A 300 -18.09 -1.34 1.81
C VAL A 300 -18.50 -1.34 3.29
N LEU A 301 -17.55 -1.12 4.21
CA LEU A 301 -17.80 -1.10 5.66
C LEU A 301 -18.85 -0.03 6.05
N TRP A 302 -18.79 1.16 5.44
CA TRP A 302 -19.73 2.25 5.71
C TRP A 302 -21.04 2.19 4.91
N THR A 303 -21.15 1.32 3.90
CA THR A 303 -22.38 1.16 3.11
C THR A 303 -23.58 0.74 3.98
N ILE A 304 -23.46 -0.35 4.74
CA ILE A 304 -24.56 -0.86 5.57
C ILE A 304 -24.98 0.13 6.68
N PRO A 305 -24.05 0.72 7.47
CA PRO A 305 -24.39 1.78 8.43
C PRO A 305 -25.09 2.99 7.81
N THR A 306 -24.71 3.38 6.59
CA THR A 306 -25.33 4.52 5.89
C THR A 306 -26.74 4.20 5.43
N ILE A 307 -26.95 3.01 4.84
CA ILE A 307 -28.29 2.56 4.41
C ILE A 307 -29.24 2.51 5.61
N VAL A 308 -28.78 1.97 6.75
CA VAL A 308 -29.56 1.96 8.00
C VAL A 308 -29.89 3.39 8.45
N MET A 309 -28.92 4.32 8.48
CA MET A 309 -29.17 5.70 8.89
C MET A 309 -30.15 6.43 7.96
N ILE A 310 -30.05 6.22 6.65
CA ILE A 310 -30.98 6.80 5.65
C ILE A 310 -32.40 6.24 5.85
N ILE A 311 -32.55 4.93 6.04
CA ILE A 311 -33.86 4.30 6.30
C ILE A 311 -34.47 4.83 7.60
N GLN A 312 -33.69 4.94 8.68
CA GLN A 312 -34.16 5.46 9.96
C GLN A 312 -34.55 6.95 9.90
N VAL A 313 -33.88 7.77 9.08
CA VAL A 313 -34.28 9.16 8.84
C VAL A 313 -35.55 9.23 7.99
N ALA A 314 -35.60 8.49 6.87
CA ALA A 314 -36.72 8.50 5.94
C ALA A 314 -38.03 7.99 6.55
N ARG A 315 -37.97 7.04 7.49
CA ARG A 315 -39.13 6.51 8.23
C ARG A 315 -39.40 7.21 9.56
N GLY A 316 -38.94 8.45 9.74
CA GLY A 316 -39.21 9.25 10.95
C GLY A 316 -38.65 8.66 12.27
N GLY A 317 -37.83 7.62 12.19
CA GLY A 317 -37.27 6.92 13.34
C GLY A 317 -37.83 5.54 13.65
N GLU A 318 -38.65 4.94 12.78
CA GLU A 318 -38.98 3.51 12.87
C GLU A 318 -37.71 2.63 12.87
N GLY A 319 -37.76 1.52 13.61
CA GLY A 319 -36.66 0.56 13.68
C GLY A 319 -36.53 -0.27 12.40
N VAL A 320 -35.29 -0.43 11.92
CA VAL A 320 -34.90 -1.57 11.07
C VAL A 320 -34.77 -2.81 11.98
N SER A 321 -34.79 -4.03 11.44
CA SER A 321 -34.59 -5.25 12.25
C SER A 321 -33.36 -5.16 13.16
N ILE A 322 -33.47 -5.60 14.42
CA ILE A 322 -32.42 -5.46 15.45
C ILE A 322 -31.07 -6.07 15.00
N HIS A 323 -31.10 -7.16 14.23
CA HIS A 323 -29.88 -7.78 13.71
C HIS A 323 -29.19 -6.91 12.64
N VAL A 324 -29.97 -6.13 11.87
CA VAL A 324 -29.46 -5.19 10.85
C VAL A 324 -28.90 -3.93 11.52
N GLU A 325 -29.55 -3.43 12.57
CA GLU A 325 -28.99 -2.32 13.38
C GLU A 325 -27.73 -2.76 14.15
N GLY A 326 -27.74 -3.97 14.73
CA GLY A 326 -26.57 -4.56 15.37
C GLY A 326 -25.40 -4.71 14.40
N LEU A 327 -25.62 -5.23 13.20
CA LEU A 327 -24.60 -5.32 12.15
C LEU A 327 -24.06 -3.93 11.74
N ALA A 328 -24.94 -2.94 11.57
CA ALA A 328 -24.52 -1.56 11.32
C ALA A 328 -23.62 -1.02 12.45
N LYS A 329 -24.01 -1.21 13.72
CA LYS A 329 -23.21 -0.78 14.88
C LYS A 329 -21.89 -1.55 15.03
N MET A 330 -21.87 -2.84 14.68
CA MET A 330 -20.63 -3.62 14.61
C MET A 330 -19.66 -3.03 13.58
N LEU A 331 -20.16 -2.74 12.36
CA LEU A 331 -19.35 -2.18 11.29
C LEU A 331 -18.79 -0.80 11.64
N LEU A 332 -19.56 0.07 12.33
CA LEU A 332 -19.10 1.38 12.79
C LEU A 332 -17.82 1.33 13.66
N VAL A 333 -17.59 0.25 14.41
CA VAL A 333 -16.39 0.07 15.25
C VAL A 333 -15.31 -0.81 14.59
N PHE A 334 -15.63 -1.55 13.53
CA PHE A 334 -14.77 -2.59 12.93
C PHE A 334 -13.54 -2.06 12.16
N ASN A 335 -13.41 -0.73 11.99
CA ASN A 335 -12.35 -0.09 11.18
C ASN A 335 -10.94 -0.62 11.51
N GLY A 336 -10.50 -0.55 12.77
CA GLY A 336 -9.17 -1.02 13.20
C GLY A 336 -8.84 -2.49 12.93
N PHE A 337 -9.85 -3.36 12.76
CA PHE A 337 -9.64 -4.74 12.29
C PHE A 337 -9.40 -4.79 10.77
N VAL A 338 -10.17 -4.00 10.00
CA VAL A 338 -9.99 -3.88 8.54
C VAL A 338 -8.65 -3.23 8.21
N ASP A 339 -8.22 -2.22 8.96
CA ASP A 339 -6.92 -1.57 8.80
C ASP A 339 -5.77 -2.53 9.11
N ALA A 340 -5.90 -3.35 10.15
CA ALA A 340 -4.96 -4.44 10.41
C ALA A 340 -4.92 -5.48 9.27
N HIS A 341 -6.05 -5.73 8.59
CA HIS A 341 -6.10 -6.63 7.45
C HIS A 341 -5.49 -6.02 6.17
N VAL A 342 -5.72 -4.74 5.89
CA VAL A 342 -5.23 -4.06 4.66
C VAL A 342 -3.75 -3.67 4.77
N TYR A 343 -3.31 -3.24 5.95
CA TYR A 343 -1.95 -2.74 6.18
C TYR A 343 -1.05 -3.68 7.01
N GLY A 344 -1.62 -4.43 7.95
CA GLY A 344 -0.87 -5.24 8.91
C GLY A 344 -0.48 -6.62 8.41
N PHE A 345 -1.45 -7.41 7.93
CA PHE A 345 -1.25 -8.78 7.46
C PHE A 345 -0.57 -8.86 6.08
N ASN A 346 0.68 -8.39 6.04
CA ASN A 346 1.60 -8.51 4.93
C ASN A 346 2.61 -9.63 5.20
N GLU A 347 3.08 -10.29 4.14
CA GLU A 347 4.10 -11.36 4.18
C GLU A 347 5.34 -10.95 5.00
N ARG A 348 5.75 -9.68 4.89
CA ARG A 348 6.90 -9.12 5.61
C ARG A 348 6.65 -9.03 7.12
N THR A 349 5.46 -8.60 7.54
CA THR A 349 5.07 -8.54 8.95
C THR A 349 5.01 -9.95 9.56
N ALA A 350 4.43 -10.90 8.82
CA ALA A 350 4.35 -12.30 9.24
C ALA A 350 5.75 -12.95 9.37
N MET A 351 6.66 -12.67 8.43
CA MET A 351 8.05 -13.15 8.52
C MET A 351 8.81 -12.54 9.70
N GLY A 352 8.70 -11.23 9.95
CA GLY A 352 9.34 -10.58 11.09
C GLY A 352 8.84 -11.12 12.44
N TRP A 353 7.52 -11.34 12.57
CA TRP A 353 6.97 -12.03 13.74
C TRP A 353 7.46 -13.49 13.84
N ARG A 354 7.51 -14.25 12.75
CA ARG A 354 8.01 -15.64 12.74
C ARG A 354 9.48 -15.74 13.15
N GLN A 355 10.32 -14.80 12.72
CA GLN A 355 11.73 -14.70 13.13
C GLN A 355 11.86 -14.36 14.62
N ARG A 356 10.99 -13.48 15.15
CA ARG A 356 11.05 -13.02 16.55
C ARG A 356 10.35 -13.94 17.56
N ILE A 357 9.46 -14.82 17.11
CA ILE A 357 8.75 -15.82 17.92
C ILE A 357 9.42 -17.21 17.82
N ARG A 358 10.32 -17.42 16.85
CA ARG A 358 11.16 -18.63 16.77
C ARG A 358 11.95 -18.81 18.08
N PRO A 359 11.89 -19.97 18.75
CA PRO A 359 12.75 -20.25 19.90
C PRO A 359 14.21 -20.36 19.45
N ALA A 360 15.14 -19.80 20.22
CA ALA A 360 16.55 -19.70 19.90
C ALA A 360 17.33 -21.01 20.17
N GLY A 361 16.91 -22.11 19.54
CA GLY A 361 17.44 -23.45 19.85
C GLY A 361 17.04 -24.54 18.87
N VAL A 362 17.02 -24.22 17.56
CA VAL A 362 16.92 -25.21 16.48
C VAL A 362 17.90 -24.81 15.37
N ASP A 363 18.88 -25.69 15.15
CA ASP A 363 19.84 -25.78 14.04
C ASP A 363 20.76 -24.56 13.80
N SER A 364 21.98 -24.66 14.35
CA SER A 364 23.08 -23.68 14.20
C SER A 364 23.85 -23.77 12.88
N ASP A 365 23.68 -24.87 12.13
CA ASP A 365 24.71 -25.34 11.20
C ASP A 365 24.45 -24.94 9.74
N ASP A 366 23.21 -24.58 9.40
CA ASP A 366 22.81 -24.12 8.05
C ASP A 366 22.93 -22.59 7.87
N GLU A 367 22.86 -21.80 8.94
CA GLU A 367 22.64 -20.33 8.85
C GLU A 367 23.94 -19.53 8.63
N GLU A 368 25.13 -20.09 8.90
CA GLU A 368 26.41 -19.42 8.60
C GLU A 368 26.62 -19.26 7.08
N ALA A 369 26.26 -20.28 6.29
CA ALA A 369 26.27 -20.20 4.82
C ALA A 369 25.27 -19.16 4.28
N ALA A 370 24.08 -19.07 4.88
CA ALA A 370 23.06 -18.09 4.50
C ALA A 370 23.47 -16.64 4.86
N SER A 371 24.07 -16.46 6.04
CA SER A 371 24.53 -15.15 6.54
C SER A 371 25.63 -14.56 5.66
N ALA A 372 26.61 -15.37 5.25
CA ALA A 372 27.69 -14.94 4.36
C ALA A 372 27.16 -14.36 3.03
N VAL A 373 26.23 -15.06 2.37
CA VAL A 373 25.64 -14.62 1.09
C VAL A 373 24.84 -13.32 1.25
N VAL A 374 24.09 -13.16 2.34
CA VAL A 374 23.34 -11.92 2.59
C VAL A 374 24.27 -10.74 2.85
N HIS A 375 25.38 -10.94 3.57
CA HIS A 375 26.29 -9.85 3.92
C HIS A 375 27.07 -9.31 2.71
N GLU A 376 27.39 -10.16 1.72
CA GLU A 376 28.03 -9.71 0.47
C GLU A 376 27.08 -8.85 -0.37
N VAL A 377 25.81 -9.26 -0.53
CA VAL A 377 24.79 -8.53 -1.31
C VAL A 377 24.53 -7.12 -0.75
N VAL A 378 24.54 -6.96 0.57
CA VAL A 378 24.32 -5.67 1.24
C VAL A 378 25.53 -4.70 1.11
N SER A 379 26.72 -5.20 0.76
CA SER A 379 27.95 -4.39 0.71
C SER A 379 28.12 -3.53 -0.55
N LYS A 380 27.39 -3.80 -1.64
CA LYS A 380 27.53 -3.06 -2.91
C LYS A 380 26.84 -1.69 -2.84
N PRO A 381 27.57 -0.56 -3.03
CA PRO A 381 26.97 0.77 -2.98
C PRO A 381 26.06 1.06 -4.19
N GLU A 382 25.00 1.81 -3.94
CA GLU A 382 24.02 2.22 -4.94
C GLU A 382 24.67 3.05 -6.06
N PRO A 383 24.53 2.70 -7.35
CA PRO A 383 25.23 3.37 -8.44
C PRO A 383 24.68 4.78 -8.68
N THR A 384 25.43 5.79 -8.21
CA THR A 384 25.06 7.20 -8.33
C THR A 384 24.78 7.62 -9.78
N LEU A 385 23.57 8.12 -10.03
CA LEU A 385 23.10 8.54 -11.35
C LEU A 385 23.78 9.85 -11.77
N LYS A 386 24.97 9.77 -12.38
CA LYS A 386 25.64 10.93 -12.98
C LYS A 386 24.80 11.49 -14.13
N VAL A 387 24.21 12.66 -13.89
CA VAL A 387 23.64 13.50 -14.97
C VAL A 387 24.80 14.07 -15.76
N ALA A 388 24.93 13.65 -17.02
CA ALA A 388 25.88 14.26 -17.95
C ALA A 388 25.27 15.58 -18.48
N ASN A 389 25.89 16.71 -18.14
CA ASN A 389 25.63 17.96 -18.85
C ASN A 389 26.21 17.84 -20.26
N MET A 390 25.39 18.15 -21.26
CA MET A 390 25.88 18.48 -22.60
C MET A 390 25.93 20.01 -22.72
N ALA A 391 27.12 20.50 -23.05
CA ALA A 391 27.42 21.85 -23.50
C ALA A 391 28.53 21.72 -24.56
#